data_AF-A0A4Y3VU72-F1
#
_entry.id   AF-A0A4Y3VU72-F1
#
_cell.length_a   1.000
_cell.length_b   1.000
_cell.length_c   1.000
_cell.angle_alpha   90.00
_cell.angle_beta   90.00
_cell.angle_gamma   90.00
#
_symmetry.space_group_name_H-M   'P 1'
#
loop_
_entity.id
_entity.type
_entity.pdbx_description
1 polymer ?
#
loop_
_entity_poly.entity_id
_entity_poly.type
_entity_poly.pdbx_seq_one_letter_code
_entity_poly.pdbx_strand_id
1 'polypeptide(L)'
;MGKVEERLGKTARARRLCDVQAGEEATQYGGFDAERDVGPPTDPACVPEPDRKGRRTSAVPMSSLPRIHPKPRPGNLREVAEKLVEATGLRVQILGGTLVMSPTPRGKHAKVIYLLEKMIRPELPPDLVAVEMSSIEMPDDPDDYVTPDLLVCPSEFLDSDDWLLDPRDIEVVVEVISQSEKSREIRDKTDWYAVAGVAVLLVIDPRKGIWALHTRPDNGAYRDTLPGKFGESVPLPAPLGFHVTTDDFPVYGPSPRPRGTTTER
;
A
#
# COMPACT_ATOMS: atom_id res chain seq x y z
N MET A 1 44.95 -32.63 11.05
CA MET A 1 43.98 -32.57 9.94
C MET A 1 42.72 -33.28 10.38
N GLY A 2 41.57 -32.62 10.26
CA GLY A 2 40.25 -33.28 10.20
C GLY A 2 39.41 -33.28 11.48
N LYS A 3 38.66 -32.20 11.70
CA LYS A 3 37.19 -32.16 11.89
C LYS A 3 36.80 -30.92 12.70
N VAL A 4 36.04 -30.01 12.10
CA VAL A 4 34.94 -29.34 12.82
C VAL A 4 33.76 -29.32 11.85
N GLU A 5 32.72 -30.01 12.28
CA GLU A 5 31.44 -30.19 11.60
C GLU A 5 30.60 -28.91 11.67
N GLU A 6 29.89 -28.73 10.57
CA GLU A 6 28.78 -27.84 10.26
C GLU A 6 27.69 -27.84 11.35
N ARG A 7 27.21 -26.65 11.75
CA ARG A 7 25.96 -26.51 12.50
C ARG A 7 25.09 -25.42 11.87
N LEU A 8 24.19 -25.86 10.99
CA LEU A 8 22.90 -25.25 10.76
C LEU A 8 22.08 -25.27 12.05
N GLY A 9 21.41 -24.16 12.35
CA GLY A 9 20.46 -24.07 13.45
C GLY A 9 19.53 -22.86 13.30
N LYS A 10 18.64 -22.89 12.29
CA LYS A 10 17.47 -22.00 12.25
C LYS A 10 16.44 -22.54 13.24
N THR A 11 16.25 -21.87 14.37
CA THR A 11 15.18 -22.15 15.32
C THR A 11 13.88 -21.50 14.84
N ALA A 12 12.99 -22.30 14.25
CA ALA A 12 11.61 -21.89 13.97
C ALA A 12 10.84 -21.73 15.29
N ARG A 13 10.24 -20.55 15.51
CA ARG A 13 9.41 -20.25 16.69
C ARG A 13 7.99 -20.74 16.42
N ALA A 14 7.57 -21.82 17.10
CA ALA A 14 6.22 -22.34 17.01
C ALA A 14 5.22 -21.43 17.76
N ARG A 15 4.29 -20.79 17.03
CA ARG A 15 3.17 -20.02 17.61
C ARG A 15 2.08 -20.99 18.10
N ARG A 16 1.66 -20.87 19.37
CA ARG A 16 0.50 -21.60 19.92
C ARG A 16 -0.79 -20.90 19.47
N LEU A 17 -1.66 -21.65 18.82
CA LEU A 17 -3.05 -21.27 18.57
C LEU A 17 -3.84 -21.52 19.87
N CYS A 18 -4.52 -20.49 20.37
CA CYS A 18 -5.56 -20.64 21.39
C CYS A 18 -6.92 -20.65 20.70
N ASP A 19 -7.65 -21.74 20.88
CA ASP A 19 -9.06 -21.89 20.49
C ASP A 19 -9.94 -20.92 21.29
N VAL A 20 -10.78 -20.16 20.60
CA VAL A 20 -11.91 -19.44 21.20
C VAL A 20 -13.17 -19.78 20.42
N GLN A 21 -14.16 -20.28 21.14
CA GLN A 21 -15.43 -20.82 20.66
C GLN A 21 -16.32 -19.76 19.99
N ALA A 22 -17.08 -20.27 19.01
CA ALA A 22 -18.04 -19.56 18.19
C ALA A 22 -19.20 -18.93 18.97
N GLY A 23 -19.62 -17.74 18.54
CA GLY A 23 -20.94 -17.18 18.75
C GLY A 23 -21.43 -16.61 17.42
N GLU A 24 -22.44 -17.24 16.83
CA GLU A 24 -23.15 -16.78 15.63
C GLU A 24 -23.99 -15.55 15.95
N GLU A 25 -23.82 -14.45 15.20
CA GLU A 25 -24.90 -13.49 14.97
C GLU A 25 -24.74 -12.86 13.57
N ALA A 26 -25.53 -13.36 12.63
CA ALA A 26 -25.67 -12.80 11.30
C ALA A 26 -26.50 -11.51 11.38
N THR A 27 -25.94 -10.39 10.94
CA THR A 27 -26.73 -9.18 10.65
C THR A 27 -26.57 -8.76 9.20
N GLN A 28 -27.73 -8.74 8.56
CA GLN A 28 -28.08 -8.46 7.19
C GLN A 28 -28.14 -6.95 6.94
N TYR A 29 -27.45 -6.46 5.92
CA TYR A 29 -27.74 -5.19 5.24
C TYR A 29 -27.87 -5.55 3.75
N GLY A 30 -28.98 -5.34 3.05
CA GLY A 30 -29.93 -4.22 3.07
C GLY A 30 -29.80 -3.52 1.72
N GLY A 31 -30.67 -3.89 0.77
CA GLY A 31 -30.59 -3.49 -0.64
C GLY A 31 -30.90 -2.03 -0.91
N PHE A 32 -30.47 -1.55 -2.08
CA PHE A 32 -30.95 -0.31 -2.69
C PHE A 32 -31.20 -0.55 -4.18
N ASP A 33 -32.41 -0.16 -4.58
CA ASP A 33 -33.02 -0.31 -5.89
C ASP A 33 -32.31 0.51 -6.98
N ALA A 34 -32.13 -0.12 -8.14
CA ALA A 34 -31.72 0.53 -9.37
C ALA A 34 -32.96 0.79 -10.23
N GLU A 35 -33.44 2.03 -10.22
CA GLU A 35 -34.36 2.51 -11.26
C GLU A 35 -33.59 2.80 -12.55
N ARG A 36 -34.15 2.23 -13.62
CA ARG A 36 -33.73 2.38 -15.01
C ARG A 36 -34.31 3.68 -15.52
N ASP A 37 -33.54 4.43 -16.29
CA ASP A 37 -34.16 5.27 -17.31
C ASP A 37 -33.34 5.28 -18.59
N VAL A 38 -34.04 5.03 -19.68
CA VAL A 38 -33.54 4.85 -21.04
C VAL A 38 -34.09 6.01 -21.86
N GLY A 39 -33.22 6.70 -22.60
CA GLY A 39 -33.62 7.69 -23.59
C GLY A 39 -32.44 8.14 -24.46
N PRO A 40 -32.69 8.62 -25.69
CA PRO A 40 -32.50 7.81 -26.90
C PRO A 40 -31.37 8.34 -27.83
N PRO A 41 -31.06 7.67 -28.97
CA PRO A 41 -29.84 7.88 -29.73
C PRO A 41 -30.00 8.95 -30.82
N THR A 42 -28.89 9.59 -31.19
CA THR A 42 -28.78 10.39 -32.43
C THR A 42 -27.39 10.21 -33.03
N ASP A 43 -27.38 9.88 -34.32
CA ASP A 43 -26.23 9.75 -35.23
C ASP A 43 -26.56 10.58 -36.49
N PRO A 44 -25.71 10.68 -37.53
CA PRO A 44 -24.37 11.27 -37.65
C PRO A 44 -24.35 12.44 -38.66
N ALA A 45 -23.33 13.33 -38.64
CA ALA A 45 -22.96 14.12 -39.83
C ALA A 45 -21.56 14.78 -39.76
N CYS A 46 -20.68 14.31 -40.65
CA CYS A 46 -19.91 15.10 -41.64
C CYS A 46 -19.09 16.33 -41.19
N VAL A 47 -17.76 16.26 -41.37
CA VAL A 47 -16.95 17.41 -41.82
C VAL A 47 -15.68 16.95 -42.58
N PRO A 48 -15.17 17.74 -43.56
CA PRO A 48 -14.38 17.27 -44.69
C PRO A 48 -12.85 17.40 -44.54
N GLU A 49 -12.11 16.66 -45.37
CA GLU A 49 -10.68 16.87 -45.66
C GLU A 49 -10.43 18.11 -46.54
N PRO A 50 -9.22 18.69 -46.46
CA PRO A 50 -8.61 19.28 -47.66
C PRO A 50 -7.19 18.80 -47.97
N ASP A 51 -6.92 18.90 -49.27
CA ASP A 51 -5.82 18.36 -50.07
C ASP A 51 -4.49 19.16 -50.02
N ARG A 52 -3.49 18.52 -50.64
CA ARG A 52 -2.03 18.65 -50.77
C ARG A 52 -1.29 19.98 -51.06
N LYS A 53 -0.04 19.93 -50.56
CA LYS A 53 1.29 20.24 -51.18
C LYS A 53 1.86 21.68 -51.20
N GLY A 54 3.03 21.82 -50.56
CA GLY A 54 4.05 22.84 -50.85
C GLY A 54 5.34 22.57 -50.05
N ARG A 55 6.52 22.62 -50.71
CA ARG A 55 7.84 22.12 -50.27
C ARG A 55 8.78 23.25 -49.80
N ARG A 56 9.77 22.89 -48.95
CA ARG A 56 11.06 23.53 -48.52
C ARG A 56 11.00 23.96 -47.04
N THR A 57 11.98 23.76 -46.16
CA THR A 57 13.38 23.29 -46.20
C THR A 57 13.77 22.92 -44.75
N SER A 58 14.85 22.16 -44.61
CA SER A 58 15.41 21.61 -43.38
C SER A 58 15.53 22.57 -42.19
N ALA A 59 15.10 22.10 -41.02
CA ALA A 59 15.77 22.34 -39.76
C ALA A 59 15.69 21.05 -38.95
N VAL A 60 16.84 20.53 -38.53
CA VAL A 60 16.96 19.37 -37.63
C VAL A 60 16.94 19.90 -36.20
N PRO A 61 15.96 19.55 -35.34
CA PRO A 61 16.12 19.67 -33.91
C PRO A 61 16.49 18.29 -33.33
N MET A 62 17.71 18.27 -32.79
CA MET A 62 18.23 17.46 -31.69
C MET A 62 17.29 16.40 -31.08
N SER A 63 17.71 15.14 -31.26
CA SER A 63 17.43 13.96 -30.44
C SER A 63 15.98 13.72 -30.02
N SER A 64 15.18 13.20 -30.95
CA SER A 64 14.11 12.28 -30.62
C SER A 64 14.71 10.95 -30.16
N LEU A 65 15.22 10.88 -28.93
CA LEU A 65 15.35 9.60 -28.26
C LEU A 65 13.93 9.05 -28.08
N PRO A 66 13.66 7.78 -28.42
CA PRO A 66 12.37 7.19 -28.11
C PRO A 66 12.18 7.30 -26.59
N ARG A 67 11.13 7.99 -26.15
CA ARG A 67 10.64 7.85 -24.78
C ARG A 67 10.12 6.42 -24.68
N ILE A 68 11.02 5.49 -24.37
CA ILE A 68 10.67 4.14 -24.00
C ILE A 68 10.05 4.29 -22.61
N HIS A 69 8.73 4.50 -22.56
CA HIS A 69 7.97 4.16 -21.38
C HIS A 69 7.94 2.64 -21.35
N PRO A 70 8.71 1.98 -20.48
CA PRO A 70 8.73 0.54 -20.47
C PRO A 70 7.31 0.10 -20.09
N LYS A 71 6.65 -0.63 -20.98
CA LYS A 71 5.38 -1.25 -20.62
C LYS A 71 5.70 -2.43 -19.71
N PRO A 72 5.14 -2.50 -18.49
CA PRO A 72 5.34 -3.65 -17.61
C PRO A 72 4.98 -4.95 -18.34
N ARG A 73 5.90 -5.92 -18.33
CA ARG A 73 5.71 -7.30 -18.78
C ARG A 73 6.01 -8.23 -17.61
N PRO A 74 5.40 -9.43 -17.54
CA PRO A 74 5.79 -10.43 -16.55
C PRO A 74 7.31 -10.68 -16.66
N GLY A 75 8.05 -10.44 -15.58
CA GLY A 75 9.51 -10.64 -15.50
C GLY A 75 10.41 -9.41 -15.73
N ASN A 76 9.88 -8.21 -16.03
CA ASN A 76 10.71 -6.98 -16.06
C ASN A 76 10.22 -5.85 -15.14
N LEU A 77 9.21 -6.13 -14.32
CA LEU A 77 8.51 -5.12 -13.52
C LEU A 77 9.45 -4.34 -12.61
N ARG A 78 10.43 -5.02 -11.99
CA ARG A 78 11.47 -4.39 -11.17
C ARG A 78 12.30 -3.37 -11.94
N GLU A 79 12.83 -3.75 -13.10
CA GLU A 79 13.62 -2.85 -13.95
C GLU A 79 12.78 -1.64 -14.40
N VAL A 80 11.49 -1.84 -14.66
CA VAL A 80 10.57 -0.74 -14.97
C VAL A 80 10.32 0.14 -13.74
N ALA A 81 10.16 -0.45 -12.56
CA ALA A 81 9.98 0.27 -11.30
C ALA A 81 11.19 1.16 -11.01
N GLU A 82 12.40 0.63 -11.11
CA GLU A 82 13.66 1.37 -10.93
C GLU A 82 13.75 2.58 -11.86
N LYS A 83 13.47 2.38 -13.16
CA LYS A 83 13.45 3.48 -14.15
C LYS A 83 12.39 4.54 -13.85
N LEU A 84 11.23 4.14 -13.33
CA LEU A 84 10.17 5.06 -12.93
C LEU A 84 10.55 5.85 -11.68
N VAL A 85 11.20 5.21 -10.70
CA VAL A 85 11.76 5.89 -9.52
C VAL A 85 12.80 6.92 -9.97
N GLU A 86 13.75 6.55 -10.84
CA GLU A 86 14.76 7.46 -11.37
C GLU A 86 14.15 8.64 -12.14
N ALA A 87 13.14 8.38 -12.98
CA ALA A 87 12.53 9.41 -13.82
C ALA A 87 11.59 10.36 -13.07
N THR A 88 10.94 9.90 -12.01
CA THR A 88 9.88 10.67 -11.33
C THR A 88 10.23 11.08 -9.90
N GLY A 89 11.21 10.42 -9.27
CA GLY A 89 11.50 10.54 -7.85
C GLY A 89 10.37 10.04 -6.95
N LEU A 90 9.33 9.42 -7.50
CA LEU A 90 8.21 8.87 -6.76
C LEU A 90 8.46 7.41 -6.42
N ARG A 91 8.00 6.99 -5.25
CA ARG A 91 8.03 5.59 -4.82
C ARG A 91 7.16 4.75 -5.74
N VAL A 92 7.69 3.61 -6.20
CA VAL A 92 6.99 2.63 -7.03
C VAL A 92 6.95 1.30 -6.30
N GLN A 93 5.78 0.68 -6.28
CA GLN A 93 5.49 -0.62 -5.70
C GLN A 93 5.03 -1.58 -6.80
N ILE A 94 5.20 -2.88 -6.59
CA ILE A 94 4.67 -3.91 -7.48
C ILE A 94 3.62 -4.66 -6.67
N LEU A 95 2.37 -4.63 -7.14
CA LEU A 95 1.24 -5.23 -6.47
C LEU A 95 0.55 -6.21 -7.42
N GLY A 96 0.67 -7.52 -7.16
CA GLY A 96 0.05 -8.54 -8.01
C GLY A 96 0.52 -8.42 -9.47
N GLY A 97 1.81 -8.19 -9.66
CA GLY A 97 2.43 -7.95 -10.97
C GLY A 97 2.06 -6.60 -11.64
N THR A 98 1.49 -5.64 -10.91
CA THR A 98 1.13 -4.30 -11.43
C THR A 98 1.94 -3.20 -10.75
N LEU A 99 2.46 -2.23 -11.53
CA LEU A 99 3.18 -1.08 -10.99
C LEU A 99 2.23 -0.03 -10.40
N VAL A 100 2.45 0.35 -9.14
CA VAL A 100 1.67 1.37 -8.41
C VAL A 100 2.62 2.46 -7.92
N MET A 101 2.30 3.72 -8.19
CA MET A 101 3.12 4.86 -7.76
C MET A 101 2.46 5.55 -6.54
N SER A 102 3.25 5.80 -5.50
CA SER A 102 2.78 6.55 -4.33
C SER A 102 3.15 8.03 -4.46
N PRO A 103 2.17 8.95 -4.39
CA PRO A 103 2.47 10.38 -4.30
C PRO A 103 3.16 10.70 -2.97
N THR A 104 3.94 11.79 -2.94
CA THR A 104 4.60 12.26 -1.71
C THR A 104 3.58 12.50 -0.58
N PRO A 105 3.80 11.94 0.62
CA PRO A 105 2.93 12.15 1.77
C PRO A 105 2.68 13.63 2.08
N ARG A 106 1.41 14.01 2.23
CA ARG A 106 1.03 15.35 2.70
C ARG A 106 1.21 15.43 4.22
N GLY A 107 1.40 16.63 4.77
CA GLY A 107 1.72 16.81 6.19
C GLY A 107 0.74 16.15 7.19
N LYS A 108 -0.56 16.08 6.90
CA LYS A 108 -1.53 15.36 7.75
C LYS A 108 -1.33 13.84 7.72
N HIS A 109 -0.97 13.28 6.58
CA HIS A 109 -0.65 11.85 6.45
C HIS A 109 0.62 11.53 7.23
N ALA A 110 1.69 12.32 7.02
CA ALA A 110 2.95 12.17 7.76
C ALA A 110 2.75 12.33 9.28
N LYS A 111 1.84 13.23 9.70
CA LYS A 111 1.48 13.38 11.12
C LYS A 111 0.86 12.11 11.71
N VAL A 112 0.02 11.39 10.97
CA VAL A 112 -0.58 10.13 11.44
C VAL A 112 0.51 9.09 11.66
N ILE A 113 1.41 8.91 10.70
CA ILE A 113 2.55 7.96 10.81
C ILE A 113 3.42 8.31 12.02
N TYR A 114 3.80 9.59 12.16
CA TYR A 114 4.58 10.07 13.30
C TYR A 114 3.90 9.78 14.65
N LEU A 115 2.58 9.99 14.77
CA LEU A 115 1.85 9.72 16.00
C LEU A 115 1.79 8.21 16.29
N LEU A 116 1.53 7.40 15.27
CA LEU A 116 1.55 5.93 15.38
C LEU A 116 2.91 5.45 15.89
N GLU A 117 3.99 5.86 15.25
CA GLU A 117 5.35 5.48 15.63
C GLU A 117 5.66 5.92 17.07
N LYS A 118 5.32 7.16 17.43
CA LYS A 118 5.52 7.70 18.78
C LYS A 118 4.79 6.90 19.86
N MET A 119 3.62 6.33 19.56
CA MET A 119 2.86 5.51 20.50
C MET A 119 3.30 4.05 20.51
N ILE A 120 3.65 3.50 19.35
CA ILE A 120 4.03 2.09 19.21
C ILE A 120 5.42 1.85 19.77
N ARG A 121 6.41 2.66 19.37
CA ARG A 121 7.83 2.44 19.66
C ARG A 121 8.15 2.25 21.16
N PRO A 122 7.57 3.02 22.11
CA PRO A 122 7.84 2.84 23.53
C PRO A 122 7.28 1.54 24.13
N GLU A 123 6.25 0.96 23.51
CA GLU A 123 5.56 -0.25 23.98
C GLU A 123 6.17 -1.53 23.40
N LEU A 124 7.08 -1.41 22.42
CA LEU A 124 7.70 -2.56 21.79
C LEU A 124 8.72 -3.24 22.72
N PRO A 125 8.74 -4.58 22.77
CA PRO A 125 9.81 -5.30 23.42
C PRO A 125 11.15 -5.12 22.67
N PRO A 126 12.31 -5.36 23.31
CA PRO A 126 13.62 -5.09 22.70
C PRO A 126 13.95 -5.89 21.44
N ASP A 127 13.28 -7.02 21.22
CA ASP A 127 13.41 -7.87 20.04
C ASP A 127 12.58 -7.40 18.84
N LEU A 128 11.76 -6.35 19.01
CA LEU A 128 10.96 -5.75 17.93
C LEU A 128 11.34 -4.29 17.67
N VAL A 129 11.12 -3.86 16.45
CA VAL A 129 11.34 -2.48 16.01
C VAL A 129 10.21 -2.03 15.09
N ALA A 130 9.81 -0.76 15.21
CA ALA A 130 8.97 -0.08 14.24
C ALA A 130 9.85 0.59 13.17
N VAL A 131 9.61 0.28 11.90
CA VAL A 131 10.35 0.84 10.77
C VAL A 131 9.41 1.38 9.70
N GLU A 132 9.81 2.49 9.11
CA GLU A 132 9.21 3.04 7.90
C GLU A 132 10.05 2.62 6.68
N MET A 133 9.50 2.83 5.48
CA MET A 133 10.25 2.71 4.20
C MET A 133 10.90 1.32 3.94
N SER A 134 10.44 0.28 4.63
CA SER A 134 10.92 -1.10 4.47
C SER A 134 9.91 -1.88 3.63
N SER A 135 10.38 -2.72 2.71
CA SER A 135 9.50 -3.43 1.76
C SER A 135 9.26 -4.86 2.19
N ILE A 136 8.09 -5.39 1.85
CA ILE A 136 7.64 -6.75 2.16
C ILE A 136 7.54 -7.49 0.84
N GLU A 137 8.12 -8.69 0.78
CA GLU A 137 8.01 -9.54 -0.41
C GLU A 137 6.72 -10.36 -0.42
N MET A 138 6.25 -10.69 -1.63
CA MET A 138 5.33 -11.81 -1.81
C MET A 138 6.13 -13.12 -1.62
N PRO A 139 5.67 -14.05 -0.79
CA PRO A 139 6.31 -15.36 -0.66
C PRO A 139 6.47 -16.03 -2.03
N ASP A 140 7.66 -16.54 -2.30
CA ASP A 140 8.06 -17.19 -3.56
C ASP A 140 8.10 -16.27 -4.81
N ASP A 141 7.83 -14.97 -4.68
CA ASP A 141 7.95 -13.97 -5.76
C ASP A 141 8.55 -12.65 -5.22
N PRO A 142 9.89 -12.57 -5.03
CA PRO A 142 10.52 -11.36 -4.48
C PRO A 142 10.43 -10.15 -5.42
N ASP A 143 10.05 -10.35 -6.69
CA ASP A 143 9.79 -9.28 -7.66
C ASP A 143 8.42 -8.60 -7.45
N ASP A 144 7.51 -9.21 -6.69
CA ASP A 144 6.26 -8.62 -6.24
C ASP A 144 6.40 -8.18 -4.78
N TYR A 145 6.42 -6.86 -4.54
CA TYR A 145 6.70 -6.30 -3.21
C TYR A 145 5.98 -4.98 -2.98
N VAL A 146 5.62 -4.78 -1.71
CA VAL A 146 4.88 -3.61 -1.24
C VAL A 146 5.63 -2.93 -0.11
N THR A 147 5.66 -1.59 -0.13
CA THR A 147 6.28 -0.79 0.92
C THR A 147 5.19 -0.10 1.74
N PRO A 148 4.84 -0.64 2.93
CA PRO A 148 3.90 0.04 3.82
C PRO A 148 4.43 1.35 4.37
N ASP A 149 3.52 2.13 4.95
CA ASP A 149 3.87 3.40 5.59
C ASP A 149 4.60 3.17 6.93
N LEU A 150 4.21 2.14 7.68
CA LEU A 150 4.88 1.70 8.92
C LEU A 150 4.68 0.20 9.11
N LEU A 151 5.68 -0.50 9.65
CA LEU A 151 5.55 -1.90 10.06
C LEU A 151 6.32 -2.16 11.35
N VAL A 152 5.99 -3.27 12.03
CA VAL A 152 6.75 -3.79 13.19
C VAL A 152 7.32 -5.16 12.85
N CYS A 153 8.64 -5.32 12.98
CA CYS A 153 9.39 -6.53 12.66
C CYS A 153 10.48 -6.80 13.71
N PRO A 154 11.24 -7.92 13.62
CA PRO A 154 12.37 -8.20 14.47
C PRO A 154 13.45 -7.10 14.38
N SER A 155 14.05 -6.74 15.52
CA SER A 155 15.06 -5.67 15.58
C SER A 155 16.36 -6.00 14.84
N GLU A 156 16.68 -7.28 14.67
CA GLU A 156 17.79 -7.79 13.85
C GLU A 156 17.70 -7.40 12.37
N PHE A 157 16.52 -7.01 11.86
CA PHE A 157 16.39 -6.45 10.52
C PHE A 157 17.24 -5.19 10.32
N LEU A 158 17.46 -4.39 11.38
CA LEU A 158 18.28 -3.18 11.29
C LEU A 158 19.76 -3.45 11.02
N ASP A 159 20.23 -4.67 11.30
CA ASP A 159 21.60 -5.10 11.05
C ASP A 159 21.75 -5.87 9.73
N SER A 160 20.65 -6.04 8.98
CA SER A 160 20.63 -6.77 7.71
C SER A 160 20.98 -5.88 6.52
N ASP A 161 21.65 -6.47 5.52
CA ASP A 161 21.82 -5.87 4.19
C ASP A 161 20.61 -6.15 3.27
N ASP A 162 19.64 -6.97 3.73
CA ASP A 162 18.43 -7.27 2.99
C ASP A 162 17.46 -6.08 3.02
N TRP A 163 16.84 -5.78 1.87
CA TRP A 163 15.87 -4.69 1.72
C TRP A 163 14.42 -5.18 1.69
N LEU A 164 14.22 -6.50 1.71
CA LEU A 164 12.92 -7.19 1.74
C LEU A 164 12.75 -7.93 3.08
N LEU A 165 11.57 -7.78 3.67
CA LEU A 165 11.12 -8.50 4.85
C LEU A 165 10.21 -9.66 4.46
N ASP A 166 10.40 -10.79 5.12
CA ASP A 166 9.46 -11.91 5.08
C ASP A 166 8.16 -11.50 5.81
N PRO A 167 6.99 -11.61 5.17
CA PRO A 167 5.72 -11.24 5.79
C PRO A 167 5.39 -12.01 7.07
N ARG A 168 6.01 -13.19 7.29
CA ARG A 168 5.81 -14.03 8.49
C ARG A 168 6.48 -13.48 9.74
N ASP A 169 7.51 -12.67 9.57
CA ASP A 169 8.24 -12.04 10.66
C ASP A 169 7.58 -10.72 11.10
N ILE A 170 6.57 -10.25 10.38
CA ILE A 170 5.92 -8.98 10.65
C ILE A 170 4.77 -9.16 11.64
N GLU A 171 4.78 -8.35 12.69
CA GLU A 171 3.77 -8.38 13.75
C GLU A 171 2.58 -7.46 13.46
N VAL A 172 2.81 -6.33 12.78
CA VAL A 172 1.76 -5.48 12.23
C VAL A 172 2.27 -4.66 11.05
N VAL A 173 1.42 -4.51 10.03
CA VAL A 173 1.57 -3.52 8.96
C VAL A 173 0.56 -2.41 9.16
N VAL A 174 0.97 -1.16 8.93
CA VAL A 174 0.08 0.00 8.96
C VAL A 174 0.10 0.74 7.62
N GLU A 175 -1.11 1.01 7.11
CA GLU A 175 -1.35 1.78 5.89
C GLU A 175 -2.17 3.02 6.23
N VAL A 176 -1.68 4.20 5.84
CA VAL A 176 -2.43 5.45 6.02
C VAL A 176 -2.98 5.89 4.68
N ILE A 177 -4.28 5.68 4.47
CA ILE A 177 -4.87 5.93 3.16
C ILE A 177 -4.69 7.40 2.73
N SER A 178 -4.14 7.58 1.53
CA SER A 178 -3.90 8.91 0.98
C SER A 178 -5.19 9.51 0.40
N GLN A 179 -5.24 10.84 0.26
CA GLN A 179 -6.44 11.53 -0.23
C GLN A 179 -6.82 11.15 -1.67
N SER A 180 -5.83 10.75 -2.49
CA SER A 180 -6.01 10.39 -3.90
C SER A 180 -6.26 8.90 -4.13
N GLU A 181 -6.07 8.07 -3.10
CA GLU A 181 -6.12 6.62 -3.23
C GLU A 181 -7.54 6.13 -3.50
N LYS A 182 -7.70 5.25 -4.48
CA LYS A 182 -9.03 4.76 -4.87
C LYS A 182 -9.40 3.56 -4.02
N SER A 183 -10.71 3.36 -3.80
CA SER A 183 -11.22 2.20 -3.05
C SER A 183 -10.75 0.85 -3.62
N ARG A 184 -10.50 0.78 -4.92
CA ARG A 184 -9.93 -0.40 -5.56
C ARG A 184 -8.47 -0.63 -5.13
N GLU A 185 -7.63 0.40 -5.17
CA GLU A 185 -6.21 0.30 -4.78
C GLU A 185 -6.08 -0.16 -3.32
N ILE A 186 -6.94 0.36 -2.43
CA ILE A 186 -6.99 -0.04 -1.02
C ILE A 186 -7.35 -1.51 -0.87
N ARG A 187 -8.36 -1.99 -1.62
CA ARG A 187 -8.78 -3.39 -1.58
C ARG A 187 -7.71 -4.30 -2.14
N ASP A 188 -7.19 -3.98 -3.32
CA ASP A 188 -6.16 -4.77 -3.99
C ASP A 188 -4.93 -4.90 -3.06
N LYS A 189 -4.58 -3.84 -2.31
CA LYS A 189 -3.50 -3.86 -1.31
C LYS A 189 -3.84 -4.68 -0.05
N THR A 190 -5.07 -4.58 0.43
CA THR A 190 -5.55 -5.40 1.56
C THR A 190 -5.49 -6.90 1.23
N ASP A 191 -5.96 -7.25 0.03
CA ASP A 191 -5.94 -8.63 -0.48
C ASP A 191 -4.49 -9.11 -0.67
N TRP A 192 -3.60 -8.25 -1.19
CA TRP A 192 -2.17 -8.56 -1.31
C TRP A 192 -1.55 -8.93 0.03
N TYR A 193 -1.79 -8.16 1.09
CA TYR A 193 -1.26 -8.47 2.43
C TYR A 193 -1.82 -9.77 3.00
N ALA A 194 -3.10 -10.07 2.73
CA ALA A 194 -3.70 -11.33 3.13
C ALA A 194 -3.10 -12.53 2.38
N VAL A 195 -2.81 -12.37 1.08
CA VAL A 195 -2.11 -13.40 0.27
C VAL A 195 -0.69 -13.60 0.76
N ALA A 196 0.04 -12.51 1.04
CA ALA A 196 1.40 -12.56 1.58
C ALA A 196 1.46 -13.18 2.99
N GLY A 197 0.32 -13.25 3.70
CA GLY A 197 0.22 -13.88 5.02
C GLY A 197 0.59 -12.97 6.18
N VAL A 198 0.55 -11.64 5.99
CA VAL A 198 0.78 -10.67 7.05
C VAL A 198 -0.30 -10.82 8.13
N ALA A 199 0.11 -11.11 9.36
CA ALA A 199 -0.80 -11.51 10.45
C ALA A 199 -1.82 -10.42 10.83
N VAL A 200 -1.37 -9.16 10.83
CA VAL A 200 -2.17 -8.00 11.25
C VAL A 200 -1.94 -6.85 10.27
N LEU A 201 -3.02 -6.31 9.72
CA LEU A 201 -3.01 -5.10 8.91
C LEU A 201 -3.92 -4.05 9.55
N LEU A 202 -3.35 -2.90 9.90
CA LEU A 202 -4.09 -1.74 10.36
C LEU A 202 -4.21 -0.71 9.23
N VAL A 203 -5.43 -0.49 8.76
CA VAL A 203 -5.72 0.55 7.76
C VAL A 203 -6.30 1.77 8.48
N ILE A 204 -5.62 2.90 8.35
CA ILE A 204 -6.09 4.20 8.84
C ILE A 204 -6.61 5.00 7.66
N ASP A 205 -7.86 5.48 7.70
CA ASP A 205 -8.44 6.33 6.65
C ASP A 205 -8.76 7.74 7.18
N PRO A 206 -7.78 8.68 7.11
CA PRO A 206 -7.98 10.07 7.50
C PRO A 206 -8.97 10.83 6.62
N ARG A 207 -9.42 10.29 5.46
CA ARG A 207 -10.47 10.93 4.65
C ARG A 207 -11.83 10.84 5.35
N LYS A 208 -12.02 9.76 6.11
CA LYS A 208 -13.29 9.43 6.77
C LYS A 208 -13.20 9.49 8.30
N GLY A 209 -11.99 9.58 8.87
CA GLY A 209 -11.78 9.56 10.31
C GLY A 209 -12.09 8.20 10.92
N ILE A 210 -11.71 7.13 10.21
CA ILE A 210 -11.95 5.74 10.61
C ILE A 210 -10.67 4.93 10.52
N TRP A 211 -10.66 3.79 11.20
CA TRP A 211 -9.64 2.77 11.08
C TRP A 211 -10.29 1.39 10.94
N ALA A 212 -9.55 0.44 10.38
CA ALA A 212 -9.93 -0.96 10.29
C ALA A 212 -8.72 -1.84 10.63
N LEU A 213 -8.89 -2.74 11.60
CA LEU A 213 -7.89 -3.71 11.98
C LEU A 213 -8.27 -5.07 11.39
N HIS A 214 -7.46 -5.54 10.45
CA HIS A 214 -7.64 -6.81 9.77
C HIS A 214 -6.71 -7.87 10.38
N THR A 215 -7.25 -9.05 10.69
CA THR A 215 -6.49 -10.15 11.29
C THR A 215 -6.93 -11.51 10.74
N ARG A 216 -6.14 -12.55 11.04
CA ARG A 216 -6.37 -13.92 10.58
C ARG A 216 -6.44 -14.00 9.04
N PRO A 217 -5.33 -13.75 8.32
CA PRO A 217 -5.28 -13.95 6.88
C PRO A 217 -5.55 -15.43 6.57
N ASP A 218 -6.44 -15.70 5.62
CA ASP A 218 -6.78 -17.04 5.15
C ASP A 218 -7.26 -16.99 3.70
N ASN A 219 -6.64 -17.82 2.85
CA ASN A 219 -6.98 -17.93 1.42
C ASN A 219 -7.06 -16.58 0.67
N GLY A 220 -6.12 -15.67 0.97
CA GLY A 220 -6.02 -14.37 0.28
C GLY A 220 -7.00 -13.30 0.75
N ALA A 221 -7.69 -13.50 1.89
CA ALA A 221 -8.48 -12.47 2.54
C ALA A 221 -8.32 -12.53 4.07
N TYR A 222 -8.54 -11.42 4.75
CA TYR A 222 -8.61 -11.41 6.21
C TYR A 222 -9.98 -11.93 6.67
N ARG A 223 -9.97 -12.87 7.63
CA ARG A 223 -11.22 -13.43 8.19
C ARG A 223 -11.90 -12.48 9.16
N ASP A 224 -11.12 -11.69 9.89
CA ASP A 224 -11.63 -10.69 10.82
C ASP A 224 -11.31 -9.29 10.36
N THR A 225 -12.27 -8.40 10.58
CA THR A 225 -12.08 -6.96 10.46
C THR A 225 -12.79 -6.28 11.61
N LEU A 226 -12.03 -5.60 12.46
CA LEU A 226 -12.56 -4.74 13.50
C LEU A 226 -12.53 -3.29 13.00
N PRO A 227 -13.69 -2.68 12.67
CA PRO A 227 -13.76 -1.27 12.33
C PRO A 227 -13.82 -0.41 13.59
N GLY A 228 -13.33 0.82 13.48
CA GLY A 228 -13.54 1.84 14.50
C GLY A 228 -13.39 3.26 13.95
N LYS A 229 -13.67 4.24 14.81
CA LYS A 229 -13.58 5.67 14.47
C LYS A 229 -12.39 6.32 15.17
N PHE A 230 -11.94 7.46 14.65
CA PHE A 230 -10.98 8.29 15.36
C PHE A 230 -11.58 8.73 16.71
N GLY A 231 -10.78 8.66 17.78
CA GLY A 231 -11.20 8.75 19.17
C GLY A 231 -11.44 7.39 19.84
N GLU A 232 -11.57 6.31 19.07
CA GLU A 232 -11.60 4.94 19.61
C GLU A 232 -10.20 4.33 19.56
N SER A 233 -9.84 3.56 20.59
CA SER A 233 -8.53 2.90 20.63
C SER A 233 -8.49 1.67 19.72
N VAL A 234 -7.37 1.47 19.03
CA VAL A 234 -7.10 0.27 18.23
C VAL A 234 -6.46 -0.80 19.14
N PRO A 235 -7.09 -1.97 19.34
CA PRO A 235 -6.51 -3.03 20.16
C PRO A 235 -5.55 -3.89 19.33
N LEU A 236 -4.24 -3.69 19.47
CA LEU A 236 -3.28 -4.54 18.76
C LEU A 236 -3.20 -5.92 19.44
N PRO A 237 -3.34 -7.02 18.69
CA PRO A 237 -3.35 -8.36 19.27
C PRO A 237 -1.95 -8.76 19.77
N ALA A 238 -1.87 -9.90 20.46
CA ALA A 238 -0.58 -10.50 20.77
C ALA A 238 0.22 -10.76 19.47
N PRO A 239 1.56 -10.61 19.51
CA PRO A 239 2.40 -10.41 20.68
C PRO A 239 2.52 -8.96 21.18
N LEU A 240 1.97 -7.98 20.45
CA LEU A 240 2.03 -6.56 20.85
C LEU A 240 1.16 -6.30 22.09
N GLY A 241 -0.11 -6.68 22.05
CA GLY A 241 -0.99 -6.73 23.22
C GLY A 241 -1.29 -5.38 23.90
N PHE A 242 -1.04 -4.26 23.24
CA PHE A 242 -1.35 -2.90 23.72
C PHE A 242 -2.33 -2.17 22.79
N HIS A 243 -2.79 -0.99 23.22
CA HIS A 243 -3.76 -0.19 22.48
C HIS A 243 -3.12 1.08 21.92
N VAL A 244 -3.51 1.45 20.71
CA VAL A 244 -3.12 2.72 20.08
C VAL A 244 -4.30 3.69 20.16
N THR A 245 -4.11 4.87 20.76
CA THR A 245 -5.14 5.90 20.82
C THR A 245 -5.20 6.68 19.51
N THR A 246 -6.38 7.18 19.13
CA THR A 246 -6.59 7.85 17.84
C THR A 246 -7.20 9.24 17.98
N ASP A 247 -7.27 9.77 19.21
CA ASP A 247 -7.88 11.07 19.55
C ASP A 247 -7.25 12.24 18.80
N ASP A 248 -5.94 12.21 18.62
CA ASP A 248 -5.16 13.28 18.00
C ASP A 248 -4.98 13.14 16.48
N PHE A 249 -5.60 12.12 15.87
CA PHE A 249 -5.42 11.83 14.45
C PHE A 249 -6.14 12.89 13.59
N PRO A 250 -5.44 13.56 12.67
CA PRO A 250 -6.06 14.57 11.82
C PRO A 250 -6.93 13.94 10.73
N VAL A 251 -8.14 14.45 10.55
CA VAL A 251 -8.93 14.19 9.33
C VAL A 251 -8.44 15.10 8.20
N TYR A 252 -8.37 14.61 6.97
CA TYR A 252 -8.02 15.43 5.81
C TYR A 252 -9.04 16.55 5.60
N GLY A 253 -8.54 17.73 5.22
CA GLY A 253 -9.40 18.81 4.77
C GLY A 253 -9.83 18.60 3.31
N PRO A 254 -10.71 19.46 2.78
CA PRO A 254 -10.99 19.48 1.35
C PRO A 254 -9.68 19.56 0.56
N SER A 255 -9.57 18.76 -0.52
CA SER A 255 -8.35 18.72 -1.33
C SER A 255 -8.08 20.12 -1.87
N PRO A 256 -6.86 20.68 -1.73
CA PRO A 256 -6.57 22.00 -2.24
C PRO A 256 -6.88 22.07 -3.73
N ARG A 257 -7.65 23.08 -4.18
CA ARG A 257 -7.79 23.33 -5.62
C ARG A 257 -6.39 23.60 -6.17
N PRO A 258 -6.03 23.07 -7.36
CA PRO A 258 -4.78 23.43 -7.99
C PRO A 258 -4.73 24.96 -8.09
N ARG A 259 -3.63 25.57 -7.61
CA ARG A 259 -3.42 27.00 -7.75
C ARG A 259 -3.43 27.29 -9.25
N GLY A 260 -4.51 27.91 -9.72
CA GLY A 260 -4.59 28.39 -11.09
C GLY A 260 -3.38 29.26 -11.36
N THR A 261 -2.67 28.98 -12.46
CA THR A 261 -1.60 29.85 -12.93
C THR A 261 -2.22 31.20 -13.25
N THR A 262 -2.11 32.16 -12.33
CA THR A 262 -2.34 33.56 -12.66
C THR A 262 -1.22 33.97 -13.60
N THR A 263 -1.46 33.84 -14.90
CA THR A 263 -0.66 34.54 -15.91
C THR A 263 -1.11 36.00 -15.86
N GLU A 264 -0.42 36.82 -15.06
CA GLU A 264 -0.47 38.27 -15.26
C GLU A 264 0.13 38.57 -16.64
N ARG A 265 -0.62 39.33 -17.44
CA ARG A 265 -0.19 39.94 -18.70
C ARG A 265 0.27 41.36 -18.44
#